data_AF-A0A1G6A6R7-F1
#
_entry.id   AF-A0A1G6A6R7-F1
#
_cell.length_a   1.000
_cell.length_b   1.000
_cell.length_c   1.000
_cell.angle_alpha   90.00
_cell.angle_beta   90.00
_cell.angle_gamma   90.00
#
_symmetry.space_group_name_H-M   'P 1'
#
loop_
_entity.id
_entity.type
_entity.pdbx_description
1 polymer ?
#
loop_
_entity_poly.entity_id
_entity_poly.type
_entity_poly.pdbx_seq_one_letter_code
_entity_poly.pdbx_strand_id
1 'polypeptide(L)'
;CAHAAVKSDKSPYYKKKYESLVKRRGKKRAIIAIARMILTAIYQMLSTGEQWNPSDLYKIDMPEALVEKQKAKAIKQAKKLLQREGLLPPDEPLAS
;
A
#
# COMPACT_ATOMS: atom_id res chain seq x y z
N CYS A 1 -16.45 -8.32 -14.81
CA CYS A 1 -14.97 -8.30 -14.88
C CYS A 1 -14.29 -8.79 -13.59
N ALA A 2 -14.40 -8.10 -12.44
CA ALA A 2 -13.70 -8.51 -11.21
C ALA A 2 -14.04 -9.93 -10.71
N HIS A 3 -15.30 -10.34 -10.80
CA HIS A 3 -15.73 -11.68 -10.40
C HIS A 3 -15.07 -12.81 -11.21
N ALA A 4 -14.76 -12.57 -12.49
CA ALA A 4 -14.02 -13.52 -13.32
C ALA A 4 -12.52 -13.52 -12.97
N ALA A 5 -11.94 -12.34 -12.72
CA ALA A 5 -10.52 -12.19 -12.36
C ALA A 5 -10.17 -12.93 -11.05
N VAL A 6 -11.06 -12.91 -10.05
CA VAL A 6 -10.82 -13.60 -8.77
C VAL A 6 -11.00 -15.13 -8.83
N LYS A 7 -11.55 -15.65 -9.94
CA LYS A 7 -11.76 -17.09 -10.18
C LYS A 7 -10.80 -17.67 -11.23
N SER A 8 -10.00 -16.84 -11.88
CA SER A 8 -9.10 -17.28 -12.95
C SER A 8 -7.83 -17.90 -12.38
N ASP A 9 -7.44 -19.04 -12.93
CA ASP A 9 -6.15 -19.67 -12.63
C ASP A 9 -5.00 -19.15 -13.51
N LYS A 10 -5.32 -18.37 -14.57
CA LYS A 10 -4.32 -17.82 -15.51
C LYS A 10 -3.51 -16.67 -14.93
N SER A 11 -4.09 -15.91 -13.99
CA SER A 11 -3.43 -14.80 -13.31
C SER A 11 -3.70 -14.90 -11.81
N PRO A 12 -2.84 -15.61 -11.05
CA PRO A 12 -3.12 -15.95 -9.66
C PRO A 12 -3.08 -14.75 -8.71
N TYR A 13 -2.59 -13.59 -9.16
CA TYR A 13 -2.44 -12.40 -8.33
C TYR A 13 -3.77 -11.94 -7.70
N TYR A 14 -4.79 -11.70 -8.53
CA TYR A 14 -6.08 -11.20 -8.04
C TYR A 14 -6.84 -12.25 -7.24
N LYS A 15 -6.67 -13.54 -7.55
CA LYS A 15 -7.22 -14.67 -6.77
C LYS A 15 -6.64 -14.71 -5.35
N LYS A 16 -5.31 -14.71 -5.22
CA LYS A 16 -4.63 -14.71 -3.90
C LYS A 16 -4.97 -13.47 -3.08
N LYS A 17 -5.04 -12.29 -3.72
CA LYS A 17 -5.42 -11.04 -3.06
C LYS A 17 -6.88 -11.09 -2.59
N TYR A 18 -7.79 -11.60 -3.42
CA TYR A 18 -9.20 -11.79 -3.07
C TYR A 18 -9.35 -12.71 -1.86
N GLU A 19 -8.69 -13.87 -1.83
CA GLU A 19 -8.75 -14.81 -0.70
C GLU A 19 -8.32 -14.16 0.63
N SER A 20 -7.23 -13.38 0.61
CA SER A 20 -6.78 -12.62 1.79
C SER A 20 -7.82 -11.57 2.22
N LEU A 21 -8.44 -10.87 1.27
CA LEU A 21 -9.44 -9.84 1.55
C LEU A 21 -10.76 -10.43 2.04
N VAL A 22 -11.19 -11.58 1.52
CA VAL A 22 -12.40 -12.28 1.96
C VAL A 22 -12.28 -12.65 3.44
N LYS A 23 -11.13 -13.19 3.86
CA LYS A 23 -10.86 -13.56 5.26
C LYS A 23 -10.98 -12.36 6.22
N ARG A 24 -10.61 -11.16 5.76
CA ARG A 24 -10.58 -9.93 6.60
C ARG A 24 -11.85 -9.07 6.53
N ARG A 25 -12.52 -9.02 5.38
CA ARG A 25 -13.57 -8.02 5.08
C ARG A 25 -14.87 -8.64 4.54
N GLY A 26 -14.89 -9.94 4.24
CA GLY A 26 -16.02 -10.64 3.64
C GLY A 26 -16.11 -10.51 2.11
N LYS A 27 -16.92 -11.39 1.50
CA LYS A 27 -17.00 -11.59 0.04
C LYS A 27 -17.35 -10.32 -0.75
N LYS A 28 -18.44 -9.62 -0.39
CA LYS A 28 -18.89 -8.40 -1.10
C LYS A 28 -17.83 -7.30 -1.10
N ARG A 29 -17.23 -7.01 0.06
CA ARG A 29 -16.21 -5.97 0.20
C ARG A 29 -14.91 -6.34 -0.51
N ALA A 30 -14.56 -7.62 -0.56
CA ALA A 30 -13.40 -8.11 -1.30
C ALA A 30 -13.55 -7.91 -2.83
N ILE A 31 -14.72 -8.21 -3.40
CA ILE A 31 -14.98 -7.99 -4.84
C ILE A 31 -14.88 -6.50 -5.18
N ILE A 32 -15.48 -5.63 -4.37
CA ILE A 32 -15.42 -4.16 -4.58
C ILE A 32 -13.98 -3.67 -4.54
N ALA A 33 -13.17 -4.15 -3.59
CA ALA A 33 -11.76 -3.80 -3.49
C ALA A 33 -10.98 -4.23 -4.74
N ILE A 34 -11.15 -5.47 -5.21
CA ILE A 34 -10.49 -5.94 -6.44
C ILE A 34 -10.95 -5.15 -7.68
N ALA A 35 -12.22 -4.77 -7.76
CA ALA A 35 -12.73 -3.93 -8.84
C ALA A 35 -12.05 -2.56 -8.88
N ARG A 36 -11.92 -1.89 -7.72
CA ARG A 36 -11.16 -0.63 -7.61
C ARG A 36 -9.71 -0.81 -8.03
N MET A 37 -9.06 -1.89 -7.58
CA MET A 37 -7.67 -2.18 -7.95
C MET A 37 -7.46 -2.29 -9.46
N ILE A 38 -8.34 -3.01 -10.16
CA ILE A 38 -8.25 -3.17 -11.62
C ILE A 38 -8.50 -1.84 -12.33
N LEU A 39 -9.48 -1.04 -11.86
CA LEU A 39 -9.77 0.26 -12.45
C LEU A 39 -8.59 1.24 -12.31
N THR A 40 -8.02 1.32 -11.11
CA THR A 40 -6.84 2.17 -10.84
C THR A 40 -5.63 1.72 -11.68
N ALA A 41 -5.41 0.41 -11.81
CA ALA A 41 -4.34 -0.13 -12.63
C ALA A 41 -4.47 0.30 -14.10
N ILE A 42 -5.66 0.15 -14.68
CA ILE A 42 -5.93 0.54 -16.07
C ILE A 42 -5.74 2.03 -16.27
N TYR A 43 -6.28 2.86 -15.37
CA TYR A 43 -6.13 4.32 -15.46
C TYR A 43 -4.65 4.74 -15.47
N GLN A 44 -3.82 4.15 -14.60
CA GLN A 44 -2.39 4.47 -14.55
C GLN A 44 -1.65 4.00 -15.79
N MET A 45 -1.87 2.75 -16.23
CA MET A 45 -1.24 2.25 -17.47
C MET A 45 -1.59 3.13 -18.69
N LEU A 46 -2.82 3.65 -18.76
CA LEU A 46 -3.23 4.55 -19.83
C LEU A 46 -2.66 5.97 -19.68
N SER A 47 -2.54 6.47 -18.44
CA SER A 47 -2.08 7.84 -18.17
C SER A 47 -0.55 7.99 -18.26
N THR A 48 0.21 7.01 -17.77
CA THR A 48 1.69 7.06 -17.74
C THR A 48 2.34 6.25 -18.86
N GLY A 49 1.61 5.30 -19.47
CA GLY A 49 2.18 4.36 -20.42
C GLY A 49 3.06 3.28 -19.79
N GLU A 50 3.20 3.27 -18.46
CA GLU A 50 4.03 2.31 -17.74
C GLU A 50 3.27 1.00 -17.44
N GLN A 51 4.00 -0.11 -17.36
CA GLN A 51 3.42 -1.39 -16.98
C GLN A 51 2.99 -1.36 -15.50
N TRP A 52 1.77 -1.81 -15.22
CA TRP A 52 1.27 -1.88 -13.86
C TRP A 52 2.10 -2.80 -12.96
N ASN A 53 2.58 -2.27 -11.83
CA ASN A 53 3.22 -3.04 -10.78
C ASN A 53 2.31 -3.12 -9.53
N PRO A 54 2.04 -4.33 -8.99
CA PRO A 54 1.28 -4.54 -7.75
C PRO A 54 1.64 -3.66 -6.56
N SER A 55 2.90 -3.24 -6.47
CA SER A 55 3.41 -2.40 -5.37
C SER A 55 2.87 -0.97 -5.41
N ASP A 56 2.51 -0.46 -6.60
CA ASP A 56 2.06 0.92 -6.76
C ASP A 56 0.65 1.15 -6.21
N LEU A 57 -0.12 0.09 -6.03
CA LEU A 57 -1.45 0.18 -5.45
C LEU A 57 -1.43 0.83 -4.05
N TYR A 58 -0.40 0.55 -3.25
CA TYR A 58 -0.25 1.15 -1.93
C TYR A 58 0.08 2.64 -1.98
N LYS A 59 0.61 3.15 -3.09
CA LYS A 59 0.87 4.59 -3.26
C LYS A 59 -0.41 5.34 -3.63
N ILE A 60 -1.32 4.67 -4.35
CA ILE A 60 -2.49 5.31 -4.96
C ILE A 60 -3.73 5.25 -4.06
N ASP A 61 -3.99 4.11 -3.39
CA ASP A 61 -5.20 3.91 -2.56
C ASP A 61 -4.97 4.27 -1.08
N MET A 62 -3.78 4.76 -0.71
CA MET A 62 -3.48 5.11 0.68
C MET A 62 -3.94 6.55 0.98
N PRO A 63 -4.81 6.76 1.98
CA PRO A 63 -5.18 8.09 2.44
C PRO A 63 -3.94 8.92 2.81
N GLU A 64 -3.91 10.19 2.41
CA GLU A 64 -2.79 11.11 2.67
C GLU A 64 -2.42 11.15 4.16
N ALA A 65 -3.41 11.17 5.06
CA ALA A 65 -3.18 11.14 6.51
C ALA A 65 -2.42 9.87 6.98
N LEU A 66 -2.64 8.72 6.33
CA LEU A 66 -1.89 7.50 6.62
C LEU A 66 -0.48 7.53 6.02
N VAL A 67 -0.30 8.17 4.86
CA VAL A 67 1.02 8.40 4.26
C VAL A 67 1.87 9.26 5.18
N GLU A 68 1.34 10.39 5.66
CA GLU A 68 2.06 11.28 6.57
C GLU A 68 2.40 10.61 7.89
N LYS A 69 1.48 9.80 8.43
CA LYS A 69 1.76 8.98 9.63
C LYS A 69 2.89 7.97 9.41
N GLN A 70 2.96 7.35 8.23
CA GLN A 70 4.03 6.41 7.88
C GLN A 70 5.37 7.13 7.70
N LYS A 71 5.39 8.27 7.01
CA LYS A 71 6.59 9.12 6.87
C LYS A 71 7.12 9.54 8.24
N ALA A 72 6.27 10.06 9.12
CA ALA A 72 6.66 10.45 10.48
C ALA A 72 7.25 9.28 11.28
N LYS A 73 6.67 8.08 11.15
CA LYS A 73 7.18 6.87 11.80
C LYS A 73 8.55 6.45 11.23
N ALA A 74 8.71 6.50 9.91
CA ALA A 74 9.98 6.18 9.24
C ALA A 74 11.09 7.17 9.64
N ILE A 75 10.79 8.47 9.67
CA ILE A 75 11.71 9.51 10.14
C ILE A 75 12.12 9.26 11.59
N LYS A 76 11.16 8.96 12.47
CA LYS A 76 11.45 8.65 13.88
C LYS A 76 12.37 7.43 14.03
N GLN A 77 12.14 6.39 13.23
CA GLN A 77 12.98 5.18 13.24
C GLN A 77 14.38 5.46 12.69
N ALA A 78 14.49 6.18 11.57
CA ALA A 78 15.76 6.59 10.99
C ALA A 78 16.57 7.44 11.96
N LYS A 79 15.94 8.41 12.62
CA LYS A 79 16.58 9.26 13.63
C LYS A 79 17.13 8.44 14.79
N LYS A 80 16.34 7.50 15.32
CA LYS A 80 16.77 6.59 16.40
C LYS A 80 17.94 5.70 15.98
N LEU A 81 17.95 5.25 14.72
CA LEU A 81 19.05 4.48 14.16
C LEU A 81 20.32 5.32 14.07
N LEU A 82 20.25 6.54 13.54
CA LEU A 82 21.40 7.44 13.41
C LEU A 82 21.99 7.85 14.77
N GLN A 83 21.14 8.06 15.79
CA GLN A 83 21.58 8.30 17.16
C GLN A 83 22.32 7.10 17.75
N ARG A 84 21.87 5.87 17.45
CA ARG A 84 22.54 4.64 17.88
C ARG A 84 23.91 4.47 17.23
N GLU A 85 24.04 4.82 15.96
CA GLU A 85 25.30 4.77 15.22
C GLU A 85 26.23 5.95 15.56
N GLY A 86 25.82 6.88 16.45
CA GLY A 86 26.63 8.03 16.85
C GLY A 86 26.76 9.13 15.78
N LEU A 87 25.99 9.03 14.68
CA LEU A 87 26.01 9.99 13.57
C LEU A 87 25.11 11.21 13.82
N LEU A 88 24.30 11.18 14.87
CA LEU A 88 23.38 12.26 15.22
C LEU A 88 23.32 12.42 16.76
N PRO A 89 23.44 13.65 17.30
CA PRO A 89 23.30 13.86 18.74
C PRO A 89 21.89 13.47 19.25
N PRO A 90 21.78 13.06 20.52
CA PRO A 90 20.48 12.83 21.15
C PRO A 90 19.63 14.10 21.09
N ASP A 91 18.31 13.95 20.98
CA ASP A 91 17.42 15.10 21.09
C ASP A 91 17.55 15.69 22.49
N GLU A 92 18.08 16.91 22.58
CA GLU A 92 18.07 17.68 23.83
C GLU A 92 16.62 17.81 24.30
N PRO A 93 16.30 17.43 25.54
CA PRO A 93 15.00 17.76 26.09
C PRO A 93 14.90 19.28 26.12
N LEU A 94 13.90 19.83 25.44
CA LEU A 94 13.51 21.24 25.60
C LEU A 94 13.33 21.47 27.11
N ALA A 95 14.30 22.16 27.70
CA ALA A 95 14.26 22.54 29.11
C ALA A 95 12.99 23.37 29.33
N SER A 96 12.12 22.86 30.21
CA SER A 96 10.98 23.60 30.76
C SER A 96 11.44 24.64 31.77
#